data_AF-A0A399ZBZ2-F1
#
_entry.id   AF-A0A399ZBZ2-F1
#
_cell.length_a   1.000
_cell.length_b   1.000
_cell.length_c   1.000
_cell.angle_alpha   90.00
_cell.angle_beta   90.00
_cell.angle_gamma   90.00
#
_symmetry.space_group_name_H-M   'P 1'
#
loop_
_entity.id
_entity.type
_entity.pdbx_description
1 polymer ?
#
loop_
_entity_poly.entity_id
_entity_poly.type
_entity_poly.pdbx_seq_one_letter_code
_entity_poly.pdbx_strand_id
1 'polypeptide(L)'
;MTEKRIDLLSLDTHELTGLLTSWNEPVYRVKQIQRWLYHELADDFAAMSNLPQALRARLAQETRLGALTPLVTQKSADGLTQKTLFQMTDGQTVETVLMRYLDAPGSPAEAADAAHVTRRTVCISTQVGCPVGCPFCETGQAGFIRNLTLGEIVAQVLYFARQEKRAGHELPLTNLVIMGMGEPFMKFNVTWRALEAFTDPARLGLGARRITVSTSGYVDGIRQLAEKDLQVNLAVSLHAADDALRDELVPVNRKYPLRELMRACRDYVRATHRRVTFEYA
;
A
#
# COMPACT_ATOMS: atom_id res chain seq x y z
N MET A 1 26.53 13.25 10.44
CA MET A 1 25.19 12.92 10.96
C MET A 1 24.20 13.81 10.24
N THR A 2 23.69 13.37 9.09
CA THR A 2 22.67 14.15 8.35
C THR A 2 21.37 14.08 9.14
N GLU A 3 20.88 15.23 9.60
CA GLU A 3 19.57 15.36 10.21
C GLU A 3 18.52 14.64 9.37
N LYS A 4 17.67 13.86 10.03
CA LYS A 4 16.66 13.01 9.40
C LYS A 4 15.56 13.92 8.82
N ARG A 5 15.75 14.37 7.57
CA ARG A 5 14.74 15.14 6.81
C ARG A 5 13.36 14.50 6.93
N ILE A 6 12.34 15.34 7.13
CA ILE A 6 10.95 14.89 7.27
C ILE A 6 10.49 14.27 5.96
N ASP A 7 9.88 13.09 6.02
CA ASP A 7 9.29 12.48 4.83
C ASP A 7 7.86 12.99 4.64
N LEU A 8 7.61 13.80 3.61
CA LEU A 8 6.27 14.34 3.37
C LEU A 8 5.23 13.27 3.09
N LEU A 9 5.64 12.10 2.58
CA LEU A 9 4.73 10.97 2.36
C LEU A 9 4.33 10.29 3.67
N SER A 10 5.01 10.57 4.78
CA SER A 10 4.64 10.09 6.11
C SER A 10 3.70 11.02 6.86
N LEU A 11 3.37 12.18 6.29
CA LEU A 11 2.49 13.15 6.93
C LEU A 11 1.05 12.99 6.45
N ASP A 12 0.11 12.97 7.38
CA ASP A 12 -1.29 13.22 7.07
C ASP A 12 -1.57 14.72 6.86
N THR A 13 -2.81 15.05 6.51
CA THR A 13 -3.24 16.43 6.24
C THR A 13 -3.07 17.32 7.46
N HIS A 14 -3.31 16.82 8.67
CA HIS A 14 -3.17 17.58 9.90
C HIS A 14 -1.69 17.81 10.24
N GLU A 15 -0.86 16.78 10.14
CA GLU A 15 0.59 16.87 10.36
C GLU A 15 1.27 17.81 9.34
N LEU A 16 0.88 17.74 8.07
CA LEU A 16 1.36 18.67 7.04
C LEU A 16 0.89 20.11 7.31
N THR A 17 -0.34 20.29 7.81
CA THR A 17 -0.83 21.62 8.22
C THR A 17 0.00 22.17 9.39
N GLY A 18 0.28 21.33 10.39
CA GLY A 18 1.15 21.69 11.52
C GLY A 18 2.55 22.08 11.08
N LEU A 19 3.15 21.31 10.17
CA LEU A 19 4.47 21.63 9.61
C LEU A 19 4.48 23.00 8.91
N LEU A 20 3.54 23.25 7.99
CA LEU A 20 3.47 24.53 7.28
C LEU A 20 3.17 25.71 8.20
N THR A 21 2.32 25.50 9.21
CA THR A 21 2.01 26.54 10.20
C THR A 21 3.25 26.89 11.03
N SER A 22 4.05 25.89 11.42
CA SER A 22 5.33 26.11 12.12
C SER A 22 6.35 26.88 11.27
N TRP A 23 6.16 26.89 9.95
CA TRP A 23 6.96 27.63 8.99
C TRP A 23 6.40 29.00 8.63
N ASN A 24 5.29 29.42 9.26
CA ASN A 24 4.51 30.61 8.92
C ASN A 24 3.98 30.62 7.47
N GLU A 25 3.77 29.43 6.89
CA GLU A 25 3.16 29.29 5.57
C GLU A 25 1.63 29.23 5.67
N PRO A 26 0.89 29.85 4.73
CA PRO A 26 -0.56 29.81 4.74
C PRO A 26 -1.12 28.38 4.62
N VAL A 27 -2.15 28.07 5.39
CA VAL A 27 -2.79 26.73 5.42
C VAL A 27 -3.27 26.25 4.05
N TYR A 28 -3.64 27.16 3.13
CA TYR A 28 -4.06 26.76 1.78
C TYR A 28 -2.94 26.08 0.96
N ARG A 29 -1.66 26.26 1.33
CA ARG A 29 -0.51 25.59 0.71
C ARG A 29 -0.54 24.06 0.91
N VAL A 30 -1.18 23.57 1.96
CA VAL A 30 -1.37 22.12 2.22
C VAL A 30 -2.02 21.45 1.02
N LYS A 31 -3.14 22.01 0.53
CA LYS A 31 -3.87 21.46 -0.61
C LYS A 31 -3.04 21.48 -1.89
N GLN A 32 -2.21 22.50 -2.09
CA GLN A 32 -1.33 22.59 -3.26
C GLN A 32 -0.24 21.52 -3.21
N ILE A 33 0.43 21.35 -2.07
CA ILE A 33 1.44 20.30 -1.88
C ILE A 33 0.82 18.93 -2.08
N GLN A 34 -0.31 18.62 -1.44
CA GLN A 34 -0.99 17.33 -1.61
C GLN A 34 -1.37 17.07 -3.06
N ARG A 35 -1.92 18.07 -3.76
CA ARG A 35 -2.20 17.96 -5.19
C ARG A 35 -0.95 17.61 -5.99
N TRP A 36 0.18 18.28 -5.75
CA TRP A 36 1.43 17.97 -6.43
C TRP A 36 1.93 16.56 -6.17
N LEU A 37 1.85 16.11 -4.91
CA LEU A 37 2.32 14.79 -4.51
C LEU A 37 1.49 13.65 -5.10
N TYR A 38 0.17 13.77 -5.05
CA TYR A 38 -0.74 12.64 -5.27
C TYR A 38 -1.51 12.68 -6.59
N HIS A 39 -1.77 13.88 -7.15
CA HIS A 39 -2.49 14.03 -8.43
C HIS A 39 -1.54 14.35 -9.57
N GLU A 40 -0.66 15.33 -9.37
CA GLU A 40 0.34 15.67 -10.37
C GLU A 40 1.51 14.66 -10.37
N LEU A 41 1.64 13.90 -9.29
CA LEU A 41 2.66 12.87 -9.06
C LEU A 41 4.10 13.39 -9.15
N ALA A 42 4.33 14.64 -8.72
CA ALA A 42 5.66 15.23 -8.68
C ALA A 42 6.63 14.40 -7.83
N ASP A 43 7.84 14.20 -8.35
CA ASP A 43 8.98 13.59 -7.67
C ASP A 43 10.09 14.61 -7.34
N ASP A 44 9.87 15.89 -7.66
CA ASP A 44 10.75 17.01 -7.35
C ASP A 44 9.94 18.23 -6.88
N PHE A 45 10.42 18.90 -5.84
CA PHE A 45 9.88 20.18 -5.36
C PHE A 45 9.97 21.28 -6.43
N ALA A 46 10.99 21.24 -7.29
CA ALA A 46 11.15 22.22 -8.36
C ALA A 46 9.92 22.25 -9.31
N ALA A 47 9.29 21.10 -9.53
CA ALA A 47 8.11 20.95 -10.38
C ALA A 47 6.86 21.64 -9.82
N MET A 48 6.84 21.95 -8.52
CA MET A 48 5.68 22.55 -7.85
C MET A 48 5.50 24.04 -8.17
N SER A 49 5.23 24.36 -9.44
CA SER A 49 5.34 25.71 -10.02
C SER A 49 4.44 26.78 -9.39
N ASN A 50 3.35 26.38 -8.74
CA ASN A 50 2.45 27.29 -8.03
C ASN A 50 2.88 27.58 -6.57
N LEU A 51 4.01 27.02 -6.11
CA LEU A 51 4.61 27.30 -4.81
C LEU A 51 5.72 28.37 -4.93
N PRO A 52 5.84 29.31 -3.96
CA PRO A 52 6.92 30.28 -3.93
C PRO A 52 8.28 29.60 -3.96
N GLN A 53 9.28 30.24 -4.58
CA GLN A 53 10.63 29.71 -4.66
C GLN A 53 11.23 29.45 -3.26
N ALA A 54 10.98 30.36 -2.30
CA ALA A 54 11.42 30.20 -0.92
C ALA A 54 10.85 28.93 -0.26
N LEU A 55 9.56 28.64 -0.47
CA LEU A 55 8.91 27.44 0.05
C LEU A 55 9.48 26.17 -0.60
N ARG A 56 9.66 26.16 -1.93
CA ARG A 56 10.27 25.02 -2.63
C ARG A 56 11.68 24.73 -2.12
N ALA A 57 12.50 25.77 -1.91
CA ALA A 57 13.84 25.62 -1.36
C ALA A 57 13.83 25.06 0.06
N ARG A 58 12.94 25.56 0.92
CA ARG A 58 12.79 25.06 2.29
C ARG A 58 12.33 23.61 2.33
N LEU A 59 11.34 23.24 1.51
CA LEU A 59 10.89 21.85 1.37
C LEU A 59 12.05 20.93 0.98
N ALA A 60 12.88 21.32 0.00
CA ALA A 60 14.03 20.53 -0.43
C ALA A 60 15.09 20.35 0.67
N GLN A 61 15.28 21.38 1.51
CA GLN A 61 16.26 21.39 2.61
C GLN A 61 15.79 20.56 3.81
N GLU A 62 14.56 20.77 4.28
CA GLU A 62 14.07 20.19 5.54
C GLU A 62 13.32 18.85 5.33
N THR A 63 12.91 18.54 4.10
CA THR A 63 12.03 17.40 3.81
C THR A 63 12.53 16.56 2.63
N ARG A 64 11.84 15.44 2.38
CA ARG A 64 12.06 14.55 1.24
C ARG A 64 10.73 14.00 0.70
N LEU A 65 10.78 13.51 -0.54
CA LEU A 65 9.66 12.86 -1.22
C LEU A 65 9.84 11.35 -1.25
N GLY A 66 9.54 10.69 -0.13
CA GLY A 66 9.73 9.25 0.02
C GLY A 66 11.17 8.83 0.23
N ALA A 67 11.31 7.54 0.51
CA ALA A 67 12.55 6.88 0.91
C ALA A 67 12.66 5.52 0.21
N LEU A 68 12.59 5.54 -1.12
CA LEU A 68 12.48 4.34 -1.95
C LEU A 68 13.40 4.42 -3.16
N THR A 69 14.41 3.53 -3.23
CA THR A 69 15.36 3.46 -4.35
C THR A 69 15.17 2.15 -5.12
N PRO A 70 14.79 2.16 -6.41
CA PRO A 70 14.69 0.93 -7.20
C PRO A 70 16.10 0.36 -7.42
N LEU A 71 16.30 -0.92 -7.09
CA LEU A 71 17.55 -1.63 -7.32
C LEU A 71 17.47 -2.52 -8.56
N VAL A 72 16.45 -3.38 -8.62
CA VAL A 72 16.29 -4.37 -9.67
C VAL A 72 14.84 -4.37 -10.12
N THR A 73 14.62 -4.32 -11.43
CA THR A 73 13.30 -4.46 -12.03
C THR A 73 13.30 -5.66 -12.97
N GLN A 74 12.34 -6.55 -12.78
CA GLN A 74 12.11 -7.71 -13.64
C GLN A 74 10.72 -7.58 -14.27
N LYS A 75 10.58 -8.02 -15.51
CA LYS A 75 9.31 -8.08 -16.23
C LYS A 75 9.03 -9.51 -16.63
N SER A 76 7.76 -9.92 -16.58
CA SER A 76 7.30 -11.19 -17.14
C SER A 76 7.49 -11.22 -18.66
N ALA A 77 7.47 -12.42 -19.25
CA ALA A 77 7.67 -12.61 -20.68
C ALA A 77 6.62 -11.88 -21.54
N ASP A 78 5.38 -11.79 -21.06
CA ASP A 78 4.28 -11.04 -21.69
C ASP A 78 4.32 -9.52 -21.40
N GLY A 79 5.24 -9.06 -20.55
CA GLY A 79 5.36 -7.66 -20.14
C GLY A 79 4.24 -7.14 -19.23
N LEU A 80 3.25 -7.96 -18.89
CA LEU A 80 2.08 -7.55 -18.10
C LEU A 80 2.36 -7.44 -16.61
N THR A 81 3.39 -8.13 -16.12
CA THR A 81 3.82 -8.08 -14.73
C THR A 81 5.22 -7.48 -14.61
N GLN A 82 5.37 -6.51 -13.71
CA GLN A 82 6.66 -5.92 -13.37
C GLN A 82 6.88 -6.02 -11.86
N LYS A 83 7.96 -6.70 -11.46
CA LYS A 83 8.42 -6.74 -10.07
C LYS A 83 9.61 -5.81 -9.89
N THR A 84 9.58 -4.97 -8.88
CA THR A 84 10.70 -4.09 -8.54
C THR A 84 11.14 -4.35 -7.10
N LEU A 85 12.44 -4.61 -6.92
CA LEU A 85 13.12 -4.63 -5.62
C LEU A 85 13.51 -3.19 -5.27
N PHE A 86 13.07 -2.74 -4.10
CA PHE A 86 13.39 -1.41 -3.59
C PHE A 86 14.27 -1.49 -2.36
N GLN A 87 15.25 -0.61 -2.28
CA GLN A 87 16.02 -0.32 -1.08
C GLN A 87 15.40 0.83 -0.30
N MET A 88 15.28 0.62 1.01
CA MET A 88 14.86 1.60 2.01
C MET A 88 16.05 2.40 2.52
N THR A 89 15.80 3.50 3.24
CA THR A 89 16.88 4.36 3.76
C THR A 89 17.84 3.69 4.75
N ASP A 90 17.44 2.57 5.34
CA ASP A 90 18.27 1.77 6.25
C ASP A 90 18.96 0.59 5.54
N GLY A 91 18.95 0.56 4.20
CA GLY A 91 19.60 -0.47 3.38
C GLY A 91 18.79 -1.76 3.22
N GLN A 92 17.73 -1.94 4.00
CA GLN A 92 16.81 -3.07 3.87
C GLN A 92 16.02 -3.01 2.57
N THR A 93 15.49 -4.15 2.12
CA THR A 93 14.79 -4.23 0.84
C THR A 93 13.37 -4.77 0.97
N VAL A 94 12.48 -4.29 0.10
CA VAL A 94 11.16 -4.91 -0.12
C VAL A 94 10.85 -5.02 -1.61
N GLU A 95 9.93 -5.90 -1.95
CA GLU A 95 9.41 -6.02 -3.30
C GLU A 95 8.04 -5.36 -3.45
N THR A 96 7.76 -4.88 -4.65
CA THR A 96 6.44 -4.41 -5.06
C THR A 96 6.20 -4.88 -6.49
N VAL A 97 4.97 -5.26 -6.81
CA VAL A 97 4.61 -5.80 -8.12
C VAL A 97 3.50 -4.97 -8.75
N LEU A 98 3.70 -4.52 -9.98
CA LEU A 98 2.64 -3.97 -10.83
C LEU A 98 2.16 -5.07 -11.79
N MET A 99 0.85 -5.31 -11.79
CA MET A 99 0.18 -6.27 -12.66
C MET A 99 -0.83 -5.53 -13.54
N ARG A 100 -0.75 -5.74 -14.84
CA ARG A 100 -1.66 -5.19 -15.86
C ARG A 100 -2.53 -6.32 -16.38
N TYR A 101 -3.83 -6.19 -16.20
CA TYR A 101 -4.82 -7.17 -16.62
C TYR A 101 -5.55 -6.66 -17.86
N LEU A 102 -5.68 -7.53 -18.85
CA LEU A 102 -6.45 -7.28 -20.06
C LEU A 102 -7.95 -7.55 -19.81
N ASP A 103 -8.27 -8.55 -18.98
CA ASP A 103 -9.62 -9.13 -18.87
C ASP A 103 -10.30 -8.77 -17.53
N ALA A 104 -10.48 -7.48 -17.21
CA ALA A 104 -11.31 -7.11 -16.07
C ALA A 104 -12.81 -7.31 -16.38
N PRO A 105 -13.68 -7.56 -15.38
CA PRO A 105 -15.13 -7.63 -15.59
C PRO A 105 -15.65 -6.40 -16.34
N GLY A 106 -16.30 -6.62 -17.49
CA GLY A 106 -16.76 -5.56 -18.41
C GLY A 106 -15.83 -5.25 -19.59
N SER A 107 -14.71 -5.97 -19.73
CA SER A 107 -13.83 -5.84 -20.90
C SER A 107 -14.50 -6.44 -22.16
N PRO A 108 -14.32 -5.85 -23.34
CA PRO A 108 -14.72 -6.48 -24.60
C PRO A 108 -14.04 -7.84 -24.74
N ALA A 109 -14.77 -8.85 -25.22
CA ALA A 109 -14.28 -10.23 -25.34
C ALA A 109 -13.05 -10.41 -26.26
N GLU A 110 -12.68 -9.36 -27.01
CA GLU A 110 -11.63 -9.38 -28.05
C GLU A 110 -10.39 -8.54 -27.69
N ALA A 111 -10.31 -7.99 -26.48
CA ALA A 111 -9.22 -7.13 -26.01
C ALA A 111 -7.94 -7.93 -25.67
N ALA A 112 -7.21 -8.38 -26.71
CA ALA A 112 -6.04 -9.26 -26.56
C ALA A 112 -4.68 -8.57 -26.79
N ASP A 113 -4.58 -7.25 -26.71
CA ASP A 113 -3.29 -6.54 -26.80
C ASP A 113 -3.04 -5.63 -25.59
N ALA A 114 -1.77 -5.27 -25.38
CA ALA A 114 -1.33 -4.41 -24.28
C ALA A 114 -1.94 -2.99 -24.32
N ALA A 115 -2.57 -2.58 -25.42
CA ALA A 115 -3.31 -1.31 -25.48
C ALA A 115 -4.65 -1.39 -24.74
N HIS A 116 -5.16 -2.59 -24.45
CA HIS A 116 -6.45 -2.81 -23.78
C HIS A 116 -6.33 -3.23 -22.30
N VAL A 117 -5.31 -2.75 -21.59
CA VAL A 117 -5.22 -2.96 -20.14
C VAL A 117 -6.38 -2.25 -19.44
N THR A 118 -7.30 -3.05 -18.89
CA THR A 118 -8.52 -2.60 -18.21
C THR A 118 -8.33 -2.44 -16.70
N ARG A 119 -7.34 -3.12 -16.12
CA ARG A 119 -7.00 -3.03 -14.69
C ARG A 119 -5.50 -3.02 -14.44
N ARG A 120 -5.03 -2.06 -13.64
CA ARG A 120 -3.64 -1.92 -13.17
C ARG A 120 -3.63 -2.08 -11.66
N THR A 121 -3.10 -3.20 -11.17
CA THR A 121 -3.05 -3.53 -9.74
C THR A 121 -1.62 -3.45 -9.22
N VAL A 122 -1.40 -2.69 -8.14
CA VAL A 122 -0.12 -2.74 -7.43
C VAL A 122 -0.25 -3.60 -6.17
N CYS A 123 0.65 -4.57 -6.04
CA CYS A 123 0.85 -5.37 -4.84
C CYS A 123 1.97 -4.75 -4.01
N ILE A 124 1.63 -4.25 -2.82
CA ILE A 124 2.55 -3.52 -1.95
C ILE A 124 2.90 -4.30 -0.69
N SER A 125 4.10 -4.01 -0.17
CA SER A 125 4.64 -4.53 1.08
C SER A 125 4.33 -3.58 2.24
N THR A 126 4.21 -4.13 3.45
CA THR A 126 3.97 -3.39 4.72
C THR A 126 5.09 -3.55 5.73
N GLN A 127 5.96 -4.55 5.54
CA GLN A 127 7.06 -4.86 6.44
C GLN A 127 8.30 -5.28 5.64
N VAL A 128 9.47 -5.16 6.27
CA VAL A 128 10.68 -5.84 5.82
C VAL A 128 10.68 -7.22 6.47
N GLY A 129 10.43 -8.23 5.65
CA GLY A 129 10.16 -9.59 6.13
C GLY A 129 8.75 -9.75 6.68
N CYS A 130 8.45 -10.88 7.32
CA CYS A 130 7.14 -11.16 7.90
C CYS A 130 7.25 -11.99 9.19
N PRO A 131 6.64 -11.56 10.30
CA PRO A 131 6.75 -12.24 11.59
C PRO A 131 5.88 -13.50 11.70
N VAL A 132 4.99 -13.76 10.73
CA VAL A 132 4.06 -14.89 10.78
C VAL A 132 4.79 -16.22 10.55
N GLY A 133 5.81 -16.23 9.68
CA GLY A 133 6.63 -17.42 9.44
C GLY A 133 5.92 -18.57 8.71
N CYS A 134 4.98 -18.29 7.80
CA CYS A 134 4.37 -19.34 6.96
C CYS A 134 5.47 -20.07 6.15
N PRO A 135 5.63 -21.40 6.25
CA PRO A 135 6.75 -22.11 5.63
C PRO A 135 6.69 -22.14 4.10
N PHE A 136 5.52 -21.95 3.49
CA PHE A 136 5.38 -21.84 2.04
C PHE A 136 5.70 -20.43 1.50
N CYS A 137 5.96 -19.46 2.38
CA CYS A 137 6.19 -18.05 2.03
C CYS A 137 7.66 -17.69 2.21
N GLU A 138 8.35 -17.33 1.12
CA GLU A 138 9.75 -16.88 1.15
C GLU A 138 9.96 -15.71 2.12
N THR A 139 9.01 -14.77 2.18
CA THR A 139 9.08 -13.64 3.12
C THR A 139 8.97 -14.09 4.58
N GLY A 140 8.18 -15.13 4.85
CA GLY A 140 8.07 -15.72 6.19
C GLY A 140 9.35 -16.42 6.61
N GLN A 141 10.01 -17.13 5.69
CA GLN A 141 11.30 -17.80 5.94
C GLN A 141 12.44 -16.80 6.18
N ALA A 142 12.44 -15.65 5.49
CA ALA A 142 13.41 -14.57 5.69
C ALA A 142 13.33 -13.91 7.08
N GLY A 143 12.30 -14.21 7.87
CA GLY A 143 12.07 -13.65 9.20
C GLY A 143 11.53 -12.23 9.16
N PHE A 144 11.50 -11.56 10.31
CA PHE A 144 11.01 -10.20 10.45
C PHE A 144 12.12 -9.26 10.91
N ILE A 145 12.23 -8.11 10.24
CA ILE A 145 13.22 -7.07 10.58
C ILE A 145 12.52 -5.87 11.20
N ARG A 146 11.60 -5.25 10.46
CA ARG A 146 10.84 -4.09 10.94
C ARG A 146 9.59 -3.84 10.12
N ASN A 147 8.75 -2.95 10.64
CA ASN A 147 7.63 -2.41 9.89
C ASN A 147 8.09 -1.28 8.96
N LEU A 148 7.38 -1.13 7.84
CA LEU A 148 7.52 0.05 7.01
C LEU A 148 6.81 1.25 7.66
N THR A 149 7.33 2.43 7.38
CA THR A 149 6.68 3.71 7.68
C THR A 149 5.56 3.99 6.69
N LEU A 150 4.68 4.94 7.01
CA LEU A 150 3.63 5.38 6.08
C LEU A 150 4.24 5.85 4.74
N GLY A 151 5.30 6.65 4.78
CA GLY A 151 5.97 7.14 3.58
C GLY A 151 6.57 6.04 2.71
N GLU A 152 7.16 5.00 3.31
CA GLU A 152 7.69 3.83 2.57
C GLU A 152 6.57 3.01 1.91
N ILE A 153 5.40 2.90 2.56
CA ILE A 153 4.23 2.23 1.99
C ILE A 153 3.65 3.03 0.82
N VAL A 154 3.45 4.34 1.02
CA VAL A 154 2.89 5.24 0.00
C VAL A 154 3.83 5.39 -1.21
N ALA A 155 5.15 5.44 -0.97
CA ALA A 155 6.14 5.58 -2.03
C ALA A 155 6.09 4.43 -3.06
N GLN A 156 5.80 3.19 -2.62
CA GLN A 156 5.65 2.04 -3.52
C GLN A 156 4.53 2.27 -4.55
N VAL A 157 3.40 2.83 -4.10
CA VAL A 157 2.26 3.14 -4.98
C VAL A 157 2.59 4.29 -5.92
N LEU A 158 3.16 5.38 -5.38
CA LEU A 158 3.48 6.57 -6.19
C LEU A 158 4.55 6.28 -7.25
N TYR A 159 5.49 5.37 -6.97
CA TYR A 159 6.48 4.94 -7.96
C TYR A 159 5.80 4.39 -9.22
N PHE A 160 4.89 3.43 -9.07
CA PHE A 160 4.20 2.83 -10.21
C PHE A 160 3.16 3.77 -10.83
N ALA A 161 2.48 4.60 -10.01
CA ALA A 161 1.58 5.62 -10.53
C ALA A 161 2.33 6.60 -11.46
N ARG A 162 3.53 7.04 -11.07
CA ARG A 162 4.38 7.91 -11.90
C ARG A 162 4.80 7.22 -13.19
N GLN A 163 5.19 5.95 -13.10
CA GLN A 163 5.55 5.15 -14.28
C GLN A 163 4.38 5.06 -15.27
N GLU A 164 3.18 4.71 -14.81
CA GLU A 164 2.00 4.56 -15.67
C GLU A 164 1.52 5.92 -16.22
N LYS A 165 1.62 7.00 -15.44
CA LYS A 165 1.32 8.36 -15.94
C LYS A 165 2.28 8.77 -17.06
N ARG A 166 3.59 8.48 -16.92
CA ARG A 166 4.60 8.73 -17.97
C ARG A 166 4.36 7.88 -19.21
N ALA A 167 3.74 6.71 -19.07
CA ALA A 167 3.29 5.87 -20.18
C ALA A 167 1.99 6.38 -20.84
N GLY A 168 1.43 7.51 -20.40
CA GLY A 168 0.26 8.14 -21.01
C GLY A 168 -1.09 7.69 -20.45
N HIS A 169 -1.12 6.98 -19.31
CA HIS A 169 -2.37 6.52 -18.71
C HIS A 169 -3.00 7.60 -17.81
N GLU A 170 -4.22 8.04 -18.13
CA GLU A 170 -4.97 9.05 -17.36
C GLU A 170 -5.34 8.57 -15.95
N LEU A 171 -5.69 7.29 -15.81
CA LEU A 171 -5.88 6.58 -14.53
C LEU A 171 -4.69 5.65 -14.33
N PRO A 172 -3.61 6.11 -13.67
CA PRO A 172 -2.34 5.38 -13.66
C PRO A 172 -2.46 4.04 -12.94
N LEU A 173 -3.24 3.98 -11.85
CA LEU A 173 -3.51 2.76 -11.09
C LEU A 173 -5.02 2.62 -10.86
N THR A 174 -5.53 1.39 -10.95
CA THR A 174 -6.97 1.13 -10.78
C THR A 174 -7.27 0.29 -9.55
N ASN A 175 -6.28 -0.44 -9.01
CA ASN A 175 -6.46 -1.36 -7.89
C ASN A 175 -5.18 -1.43 -7.04
N LEU A 176 -5.36 -1.76 -5.77
CA LEU A 176 -4.27 -1.96 -4.83
C LEU A 176 -4.54 -3.22 -4.03
N VAL A 177 -3.52 -4.04 -3.83
CA VAL A 177 -3.56 -5.19 -2.93
C VAL A 177 -2.42 -5.11 -1.93
N ILE A 178 -2.75 -5.25 -0.65
CA ILE A 178 -1.77 -5.36 0.43
C ILE A 178 -1.50 -6.84 0.67
N MET A 179 -0.73 -7.41 -0.25
CA MET A 179 -0.41 -8.84 -0.35
C MET A 179 1.08 -9.07 -0.66
N GLY A 180 1.91 -8.03 -0.49
CA GLY A 180 3.36 -8.13 -0.62
C GLY A 180 4.00 -8.68 0.66
N MET A 181 5.16 -8.15 1.01
CA MET A 181 5.88 -8.57 2.21
C MET A 181 5.21 -8.04 3.49
N GLY A 182 4.93 -8.94 4.43
CA GLY A 182 4.46 -8.62 5.78
C GLY A 182 3.00 -8.97 6.08
N GLU A 183 2.64 -8.89 7.36
CA GLU A 183 1.28 -9.02 7.89
C GLU A 183 0.71 -7.62 8.22
N PRO A 184 -0.21 -7.08 7.41
CA PRO A 184 -0.68 -5.70 7.54
C PRO A 184 -1.33 -5.39 8.90
N PHE A 185 -1.97 -6.38 9.53
CA PHE A 185 -2.70 -6.16 10.78
C PHE A 185 -1.84 -6.20 12.04
N MET A 186 -0.61 -6.72 11.97
CA MET A 186 0.31 -6.63 13.11
C MET A 186 0.82 -5.20 13.36
N LYS A 187 0.71 -4.30 12.39
CA LYS A 187 0.80 -2.84 12.57
C LYS A 187 -0.40 -2.11 11.98
N PHE A 188 -1.57 -2.44 12.52
CA PHE A 188 -2.85 -1.88 12.09
C PHE A 188 -2.83 -0.36 11.90
N ASN A 189 -2.31 0.43 12.85
CA ASN A 189 -2.31 1.90 12.75
C ASN A 189 -1.59 2.43 11.50
N VAL A 190 -0.46 1.83 11.11
CA VAL A 190 0.29 2.28 9.93
C VAL A 190 -0.44 1.86 8.66
N THR A 191 -0.93 0.63 8.61
CA THR A 191 -1.76 0.11 7.50
C THR A 191 -3.02 0.97 7.33
N TRP A 192 -3.69 1.32 8.42
CA TRP A 192 -4.88 2.16 8.40
C TRP A 192 -4.61 3.55 7.83
N ARG A 193 -3.54 4.22 8.30
CA ARG A 193 -3.11 5.52 7.76
C ARG A 193 -2.77 5.45 6.28
N ALA A 194 -2.22 4.32 5.81
CA ALA A 194 -1.96 4.10 4.39
C ALA A 194 -3.25 3.97 3.59
N LEU A 195 -4.23 3.19 4.09
CA LEU A 195 -5.56 3.09 3.47
C LEU A 195 -6.23 4.46 3.36
N GLU A 196 -6.23 5.26 4.42
CA GLU A 196 -6.74 6.63 4.40
C GLU A 196 -6.02 7.46 3.32
N ALA A 197 -4.69 7.37 3.24
CA ALA A 197 -3.92 8.09 2.23
C ALA A 197 -4.26 7.66 0.79
N PHE A 198 -4.57 6.38 0.58
CA PHE A 198 -4.96 5.83 -0.72
C PHE A 198 -6.37 6.24 -1.13
N THR A 199 -7.29 6.38 -0.17
CA THR A 199 -8.71 6.65 -0.47
C THR A 199 -9.09 8.12 -0.36
N ASP A 200 -8.31 8.94 0.34
CA ASP A 200 -8.57 10.38 0.51
C ASP A 200 -8.58 11.09 -0.87
N PRO A 201 -9.69 11.75 -1.27
CA PRO A 201 -9.78 12.48 -2.54
C PRO A 201 -8.77 13.62 -2.68
N ALA A 202 -8.30 14.20 -1.58
CA ALA A 202 -7.22 15.19 -1.59
C ALA A 202 -5.84 14.57 -1.86
N ARG A 203 -5.72 13.25 -1.72
CA ARG A 203 -4.52 12.45 -2.00
C ARG A 203 -4.77 11.55 -3.20
N LEU A 204 -4.57 10.24 -3.10
CA LEU A 204 -4.68 9.32 -4.24
C LEU A 204 -6.13 9.13 -4.74
N GLY A 205 -7.13 9.34 -3.89
CA GLY A 205 -8.55 9.29 -4.28
C GLY A 205 -9.01 7.96 -4.87
N LEU A 206 -8.32 6.85 -4.59
CA LEU A 206 -8.70 5.54 -5.10
C LEU A 206 -9.96 5.05 -4.37
N GLY A 207 -11.01 4.68 -5.12
CA GLY A 207 -12.23 4.16 -4.50
C GLY A 207 -11.93 2.95 -3.62
N ALA A 208 -12.33 2.99 -2.34
CA ALA A 208 -11.95 1.98 -1.34
C ALA A 208 -12.20 0.52 -1.76
N ARG A 209 -13.27 0.27 -2.55
CA ARG A 209 -13.62 -1.07 -3.07
C ARG A 209 -12.61 -1.63 -4.07
N ARG A 210 -11.67 -0.81 -4.55
CA ARG A 210 -10.56 -1.21 -5.43
C ARG A 210 -9.32 -1.64 -4.65
N ILE A 211 -9.36 -1.51 -3.32
CA ILE A 211 -8.29 -1.86 -2.39
C ILE A 211 -8.65 -3.15 -1.67
N THR A 212 -7.73 -4.11 -1.63
CA THR A 212 -7.87 -5.35 -0.85
C THR A 212 -6.74 -5.45 0.15
N VAL A 213 -7.08 -5.67 1.43
CA VAL A 213 -6.13 -5.97 2.48
C VAL A 213 -6.19 -7.45 2.77
N SER A 214 -5.07 -8.15 2.66
CA SER A 214 -4.98 -9.55 3.08
C SER A 214 -4.39 -9.68 4.48
N THR A 215 -4.82 -10.70 5.20
CA THR A 215 -4.26 -11.09 6.50
C THR A 215 -4.15 -12.61 6.60
N SER A 216 -3.11 -13.09 7.25
CA SER A 216 -2.95 -14.49 7.67
C SER A 216 -3.98 -14.96 8.71
N GLY A 217 -4.87 -14.07 9.15
CA GLY A 217 -5.88 -14.35 10.17
C GLY A 217 -5.56 -13.69 11.51
N TYR A 218 -4.93 -12.51 11.50
CA TYR A 218 -4.69 -11.73 12.71
C TYR A 218 -6.01 -11.11 13.21
N VAL A 219 -6.70 -11.85 14.08
CA VAL A 219 -8.09 -11.58 14.48
C VAL A 219 -8.30 -10.17 15.06
N ASP A 220 -7.36 -9.66 15.85
CA ASP A 220 -7.48 -8.32 16.44
C ASP A 220 -7.49 -7.22 15.36
N GLY A 221 -6.83 -7.43 14.23
CA GLY A 221 -6.88 -6.50 13.10
C GLY A 221 -8.18 -6.59 12.31
N ILE A 222 -8.75 -7.79 12.17
CA ILE A 222 -10.07 -7.98 11.56
C ILE A 222 -11.14 -7.24 12.37
N ARG A 223 -11.09 -7.36 13.70
CA ARG A 223 -12.00 -6.64 14.63
C ARG A 223 -11.84 -5.13 14.50
N GLN A 224 -10.60 -4.63 14.56
CA GLN A 224 -10.33 -3.20 14.37
C GLN A 224 -10.80 -2.69 13.00
N LEU A 225 -10.64 -3.47 11.92
CA LEU A 225 -11.11 -3.08 10.59
C LEU A 225 -12.65 -3.03 10.52
N ALA A 226 -13.35 -3.92 11.21
CA ALA A 226 -14.82 -3.95 11.26
C ALA A 226 -15.42 -2.69 11.90
N GLU A 227 -14.67 -2.00 12.77
CA GLU A 227 -15.08 -0.76 13.43
C GLU A 227 -14.85 0.49 12.56
N LYS A 228 -14.17 0.34 11.41
CA LYS A 228 -13.83 1.47 10.55
C LYS A 228 -14.85 1.69 9.44
N ASP A 229 -15.15 2.96 9.18
CA ASP A 229 -16.02 3.38 8.07
C ASP A 229 -15.23 3.52 6.76
N LEU A 230 -14.57 2.44 6.32
CA LEU A 230 -13.93 2.40 5.01
C LEU A 230 -14.19 1.09 4.29
N GLN A 231 -14.69 1.25 3.07
CA GLN A 231 -15.21 0.17 2.24
C GLN A 231 -14.11 -0.59 1.47
N VAL A 232 -13.04 -0.98 2.14
CA VAL A 232 -11.98 -1.85 1.58
C VAL A 232 -12.41 -3.32 1.57
N ASN A 233 -11.83 -4.13 0.68
CA ASN A 233 -12.05 -5.58 0.68
C ASN A 233 -11.12 -6.26 1.69
N LEU A 234 -11.65 -7.27 2.39
CA LEU A 234 -10.88 -8.13 3.28
C LEU A 234 -10.64 -9.49 2.59
N ALA A 235 -9.37 -9.87 2.47
CA ALA A 235 -8.94 -11.21 2.13
C ALA A 235 -8.32 -11.89 3.37
N VAL A 236 -8.54 -13.19 3.52
CA VAL A 236 -7.98 -14.00 4.61
C VAL A 236 -7.25 -15.20 4.01
N SER A 237 -5.95 -15.28 4.26
CA SER A 237 -5.09 -16.40 3.85
C SER A 237 -5.36 -17.62 4.74
N LEU A 238 -6.20 -18.52 4.26
CA LEU A 238 -6.76 -19.64 5.04
C LEU A 238 -5.84 -20.87 5.00
N HIS A 239 -5.56 -21.38 3.80
CA HIS A 239 -4.64 -22.48 3.46
C HIS A 239 -4.84 -23.85 4.13
N ALA A 240 -5.76 -24.00 5.09
CA ALA A 240 -6.15 -25.28 5.67
C ALA A 240 -7.56 -25.20 6.28
N ALA A 241 -8.26 -26.34 6.29
CA ALA A 241 -9.64 -26.45 6.78
C ALA A 241 -9.76 -27.06 8.19
N ASP A 242 -8.65 -27.52 8.78
CA ASP A 242 -8.53 -28.00 10.15
C ASP A 242 -7.35 -27.33 10.87
N ASP A 243 -7.41 -27.24 12.19
CA ASP A 243 -6.42 -26.53 12.99
C ASP A 243 -5.05 -27.23 12.99
N ALA A 244 -5.00 -28.56 12.90
CA ALA A 244 -3.74 -29.30 12.96
C ALA A 244 -2.85 -28.95 11.76
N LEU A 245 -3.39 -29.03 10.54
CA LEU A 245 -2.66 -28.63 9.35
C LEU A 245 -2.40 -27.12 9.32
N ARG A 246 -3.37 -26.31 9.77
CA ARG A 246 -3.20 -24.85 9.75
C ARG A 246 -2.13 -24.37 10.73
N ASP A 247 -1.95 -25.04 11.85
CA ASP A 247 -0.86 -24.75 12.80
C ASP A 247 0.52 -24.94 12.16
N GLU A 248 0.66 -25.86 11.21
CA GLU A 248 1.90 -26.08 10.46
C GLU A 248 2.08 -25.05 9.35
N LEU A 249 1.03 -24.77 8.57
CA LEU A 249 1.11 -23.92 7.38
C LEU A 249 1.01 -22.42 7.69
N VAL A 250 0.25 -22.02 8.70
CA VAL A 250 -0.01 -20.61 9.03
C VAL A 250 0.13 -20.45 10.55
N PRO A 251 1.35 -20.29 11.09
CA PRO A 251 1.64 -20.38 12.53
C PRO A 251 0.81 -19.45 13.44
N VAL A 252 0.26 -18.35 12.90
CA VAL A 252 -0.67 -17.49 13.63
C VAL A 252 -1.93 -18.24 14.12
N ASN A 253 -2.27 -19.38 13.51
CA ASN A 253 -3.40 -20.22 13.91
C ASN A 253 -3.30 -20.70 15.36
N ARG A 254 -2.09 -20.96 15.86
CA ARG A 254 -1.86 -21.33 17.26
C ARG A 254 -2.31 -20.25 18.24
N LYS A 255 -2.28 -18.98 17.81
CA LYS A 255 -2.79 -17.84 18.58
C LYS A 255 -4.28 -17.60 18.31
N TYR A 256 -4.71 -17.72 17.05
CA TYR A 256 -6.10 -17.52 16.62
C TYR A 256 -6.58 -18.73 15.80
N PRO A 257 -7.09 -19.79 16.48
CA PRO A 257 -7.56 -20.99 15.80
C PRO A 257 -8.72 -20.70 14.84
N LEU A 258 -8.98 -21.63 13.92
CA LEU A 258 -10.00 -21.50 12.88
C LEU A 258 -11.36 -21.09 13.44
N ARG A 259 -11.78 -21.64 14.59
CA ARG A 259 -13.05 -21.27 15.23
C ARG A 259 -13.11 -19.78 15.57
N GLU A 260 -12.03 -19.21 16.11
CA GLU A 260 -11.96 -17.78 16.44
C GLU A 260 -11.88 -16.93 15.18
N LEU A 261 -11.03 -17.32 14.22
CA LEU A 261 -10.90 -16.64 12.93
C LEU A 261 -12.26 -16.56 12.21
N MET A 262 -12.97 -17.68 12.10
CA MET A 262 -14.28 -17.73 11.45
C MET A 262 -15.33 -16.91 12.19
N ARG A 263 -15.25 -16.79 13.52
CA ARG A 263 -16.12 -15.89 14.29
C ARG A 263 -15.82 -14.43 13.92
N ALA A 264 -14.55 -14.03 13.92
CA ALA A 264 -14.13 -12.67 13.55
C ALA A 264 -14.55 -12.31 12.12
N CYS A 265 -14.40 -13.22 11.16
CA CYS A 265 -14.87 -13.02 9.79
C CYS A 265 -16.39 -12.82 9.72
N ARG A 266 -17.19 -13.63 10.45
CA ARG A 266 -18.65 -13.46 10.49
C ARG A 266 -19.06 -12.14 11.14
N ASP A 267 -18.38 -11.73 12.21
CA ASP A 267 -18.64 -10.45 12.88
C ASP A 267 -18.29 -9.27 11.96
N TYR A 268 -17.17 -9.35 11.23
CA TYR A 268 -16.82 -8.39 10.17
C TYR A 268 -17.91 -8.31 9.09
N VAL A 269 -18.40 -9.45 8.58
CA VAL A 269 -19.47 -9.49 7.57
C VAL A 269 -20.76 -8.86 8.12
N ARG A 270 -21.12 -9.13 9.38
CA ARG A 270 -22.31 -8.55 10.02
C ARG A 270 -22.21 -7.03 10.16
N ALA A 271 -21.05 -6.53 10.57
CA ALA A 271 -20.83 -5.11 10.80
C ALA A 271 -20.75 -4.31 9.48
N THR A 272 -20.13 -4.89 8.45
CA THR A 272 -19.81 -4.15 7.21
C THR A 272 -20.72 -4.50 6.03
N HIS A 273 -21.48 -5.59 6.12
CA HIS A 273 -22.23 -6.21 5.01
C HIS A 273 -21.36 -6.57 3.79
N ARG A 274 -20.04 -6.72 3.99
CA ARG A 274 -19.08 -7.04 2.94
C ARG A 274 -18.69 -8.51 2.98
N ARG A 275 -18.44 -9.08 1.79
CA ARG A 275 -17.90 -10.43 1.65
C ARG A 275 -16.42 -10.46 2.04
N VAL A 276 -16.02 -11.54 2.71
CA VAL A 276 -14.62 -11.91 2.93
C VAL A 276 -14.18 -12.86 1.83
N THR A 277 -13.03 -12.59 1.21
CA THR A 277 -12.39 -13.51 0.28
C THR A 277 -11.45 -14.43 1.06
N PHE A 278 -11.55 -15.74 0.87
CA PHE A 278 -10.56 -16.67 1.43
C PHE A 278 -9.55 -17.05 0.36
N GLU A 279 -8.26 -16.88 0.67
CA GLU A 279 -7.17 -17.34 -0.16
C GLU A 279 -6.78 -18.75 0.29
N TYR A 280 -6.68 -19.65 -0.67
CA TYR A 280 -6.36 -21.06 -0.45
C TYR A 280 -5.43 -21.48 -1.58
N ALA A 281 -4.30 -22.07 -1.22
CA ALA A 281 -3.26 -22.54 -2.12
C ALA A 281 -2.86 -23.95 -1.69
#